data_AF-A0A940AUU2-F1
#
_entry.id   AF-A0A940AUU2-F1
#
_cell.length_a   1.000
_cell.length_b   1.000
_cell.length_c   1.000
_cell.angle_alpha   90.00
_cell.angle_beta   90.00
_cell.angle_gamma   90.00
#
_symmetry.space_group_name_H-M   'P 1'
#
loop_
_entity.id
_entity.type
_entity.pdbx_description
1 polymer ?
#
loop_
_entity_poly.entity_id
_entity_poly.type
_entity_poly.pdbx_seq_one_letter_code
_entity_poly.pdbx_strand_id
1 'polypeptide(L)'
;MDRQGSVEGDVMQIASRQCLWKETGIGTEILVEMTSATGLYFKLAYFATVGKPLIVLWGDGSKTEREYGTDRQFVDHTYAKYGRYRIVVFGAKTIGLRFLDGEAQYAYDAAVLSFVDHCGQITGSTSGAFKKAVNLERYIAPNCAWQGQRDFAYCTKLKEVVIGRNGICYDGTYQYCSALEKYTTESTGTCWSYVWQGCTKLRELRLGSVYQFATRDFDNTPNLMDIWISDKTIDQIRQVAPSGNIVAGYSARFPWGANSNCRFHGTDGIVRADGTVLERF
;
A
#
# COMPACT_ATOMS: atom_id res chain seq x y z
N MET A 1 19.43 -12.74 50.26
CA MET A 1 18.39 -11.98 50.97
C MET A 1 18.45 -10.57 50.40
N ASP A 2 17.88 -10.40 49.21
CA ASP A 2 16.49 -9.96 48.95
C ASP A 2 16.38 -8.43 49.03
N ARG A 3 16.30 -7.75 47.89
CA ARG A 3 15.11 -7.41 47.07
C ARG A 3 14.21 -6.35 47.72
N GLN A 4 14.20 -5.16 47.10
CA GLN A 4 13.07 -4.30 46.74
C GLN A 4 13.71 -3.07 46.08
N GLY A 5 13.43 -2.65 44.84
CA GLY A 5 12.21 -2.78 44.05
C GLY A 5 11.63 -1.39 43.85
N SER A 6 12.12 -0.63 42.88
CA SER A 6 11.44 0.58 42.38
C SER A 6 11.30 0.48 40.87
N VAL A 7 10.06 0.16 40.48
CA VAL A 7 9.55 0.21 39.12
C VAL A 7 9.42 1.69 38.77
N GLU A 8 10.29 2.19 37.90
CA GLU A 8 10.04 3.45 37.19
C GLU A 8 9.64 3.10 35.78
N GLY A 9 8.44 3.54 35.42
CA GLY A 9 7.65 3.03 34.31
C GLY A 9 8.36 3.18 32.97
N ASP A 10 8.24 2.11 32.18
CA ASP A 10 8.39 2.15 30.74
C ASP A 10 7.43 3.19 30.16
N VAL A 11 7.93 4.42 30.05
CA VAL A 11 7.38 5.41 29.11
C VAL A 11 7.58 4.78 27.74
N MET A 12 6.52 4.19 27.19
CA MET A 12 6.41 3.78 25.80
C MET A 12 6.70 5.00 24.93
N GLN A 13 7.97 5.22 24.63
CA GLN A 13 8.38 5.99 23.48
C GLN A 13 7.78 5.27 22.28
N ILE A 14 6.66 5.78 21.76
CA ILE A 14 6.26 5.54 20.38
C ILE A 14 7.33 6.24 19.53
N ALA A 15 8.51 5.64 19.47
CA ALA A 15 9.50 5.98 18.49
C ALA A 15 8.78 5.84 17.15
N SER A 16 8.69 6.96 16.43
CA SER A 16 8.43 6.99 15.00
C SER A 16 9.56 6.22 14.30
N ARG A 17 9.54 4.91 14.47
CA ARG A 17 10.39 3.99 13.73
C ARG A 17 9.82 4.05 12.33
N GLN A 18 10.49 4.82 11.49
CA GLN A 18 10.36 4.63 10.06
C GLN A 18 10.31 3.13 9.78
N CYS A 19 9.45 2.68 8.87
CA CYS A 19 9.61 1.37 8.27
C CYS A 19 10.92 1.37 7.45
N LEU A 20 12.06 1.33 8.15
CA LEU A 20 13.40 1.15 7.60
C LEU A 20 13.51 -0.31 7.16
N TRP A 21 12.84 -0.65 6.07
CA TRP A 21 13.16 -1.87 5.34
C TRP A 21 14.55 -1.69 4.74
N LYS A 22 15.54 -2.32 5.36
CA LYS A 22 16.87 -2.52 4.80
C LYS A 22 17.24 -3.98 4.94
N GLU A 23 16.93 -4.76 3.90
CA GLU A 23 17.64 -6.02 3.65
C GLU A 23 18.56 -5.81 2.45
N THR A 24 19.65 -5.05 2.65
CA THR A 24 20.82 -4.98 1.74
C THR A 24 20.61 -4.53 0.27
N GLY A 25 19.37 -4.26 -0.16
CA GLY A 25 19.03 -3.92 -1.55
C GLY A 25 19.47 -2.51 -1.97
N ILE A 26 19.66 -2.33 -3.28
CA ILE A 26 19.95 -1.04 -3.92
C ILE A 26 18.91 -0.79 -5.01
N GLY A 27 18.40 0.44 -5.09
CA GLY A 27 17.39 0.83 -6.07
C GLY A 27 15.99 0.28 -5.76
N THR A 28 15.09 0.40 -6.73
CA THR A 28 13.77 -0.24 -6.70
C THR A 28 13.86 -1.59 -7.38
N GLU A 29 13.54 -2.66 -6.64
CA GLU A 29 13.53 -4.02 -7.14
C GLU A 29 12.13 -4.43 -7.60
N ILE A 30 12.08 -5.02 -8.79
CA ILE A 30 10.88 -5.60 -9.37
C ILE A 30 11.23 -7.04 -9.75
N LEU A 31 10.62 -8.00 -9.05
CA LEU A 31 10.68 -9.40 -9.47
C LEU A 31 9.64 -9.63 -10.55
N VAL A 32 10.00 -10.33 -11.61
CA VAL A 32 9.09 -10.77 -12.67
C VAL A 32 9.37 -12.24 -13.00
N GLU A 33 8.34 -12.97 -13.39
CA GLU A 33 8.47 -14.35 -13.86
C GLU A 33 7.89 -14.48 -15.27
N MET A 34 8.77 -14.72 -16.24
CA MET A 34 8.36 -14.98 -17.62
C MET A 34 7.98 -16.45 -17.76
N THR A 35 6.75 -16.70 -18.19
CA THR A 35 6.16 -18.03 -18.40
C THR A 35 5.49 -18.09 -19.76
N SER A 36 5.02 -19.27 -20.16
CA SER A 36 4.20 -19.42 -21.37
C SER A 36 2.90 -18.61 -21.33
N ALA A 37 2.39 -18.28 -20.14
CA ALA A 37 1.17 -17.48 -19.97
C ALA A 37 1.43 -15.96 -20.02
N THR A 38 2.58 -15.48 -19.53
CA THR A 38 2.94 -14.05 -19.59
C THR A 38 3.62 -13.66 -20.90
N GLY A 39 4.20 -14.63 -21.60
CA GLY A 39 5.16 -14.36 -22.64
C GLY A 39 6.51 -13.88 -22.08
N LEU A 40 7.35 -13.40 -23.00
CA LEU A 40 8.73 -12.98 -22.75
C LEU A 40 8.91 -11.47 -22.77
N TYR A 41 7.85 -10.70 -23.02
CA TYR A 41 7.90 -9.25 -23.13
C TYR A 41 7.43 -8.58 -21.83
N PHE A 42 8.17 -7.57 -21.37
CA PHE A 42 7.78 -6.74 -20.25
C PHE A 42 8.00 -5.27 -20.53
N LYS A 43 6.99 -4.46 -20.23
CA LYS A 43 7.00 -3.01 -20.37
C LYS A 43 6.65 -2.37 -19.03
N LEU A 44 7.43 -1.35 -18.68
CA LEU A 44 7.29 -0.56 -17.46
C LEU A 44 6.97 0.89 -17.81
N ALA A 45 5.91 1.42 -17.22
CA ALA A 45 5.60 2.84 -17.21
C ALA A 45 6.36 3.51 -16.06
N TYR A 46 6.95 4.68 -16.30
CA TYR A 46 7.59 5.45 -15.25
C TYR A 46 7.53 6.96 -15.51
N PHE A 47 7.79 7.71 -14.44
CA PHE A 47 8.23 9.10 -14.51
C PHE A 47 9.61 9.17 -13.88
N ALA A 48 10.59 9.77 -14.56
CA ALA A 48 11.92 9.88 -13.99
C ALA A 48 11.97 10.94 -12.88
N THR A 49 12.95 10.79 -12.01
CA THR A 49 13.35 11.83 -11.07
C THR A 49 14.00 12.97 -11.85
N VAL A 50 13.54 14.20 -11.62
CA VAL A 50 14.09 15.39 -12.28
C VAL A 50 15.61 15.45 -12.10
N GLY A 51 16.33 15.60 -13.22
CA GLY A 51 17.79 15.71 -13.23
C GLY A 51 18.55 14.39 -13.00
N LYS A 52 17.87 13.24 -12.96
CA LYS A 52 18.53 11.93 -12.90
C LYS A 52 18.09 11.06 -14.09
N PRO A 53 19.00 10.36 -14.77
CA PRO A 53 18.61 9.38 -15.77
C PRO A 53 17.88 8.21 -15.09
N LEU A 54 16.93 7.62 -15.81
CA LEU A 54 16.43 6.30 -15.45
C LEU A 54 17.50 5.27 -15.81
N ILE A 55 17.86 4.40 -14.86
CA ILE A 55 18.70 3.25 -15.13
C ILE A 55 17.91 1.98 -14.84
N VAL A 56 17.78 1.10 -15.83
CA VAL A 56 17.11 -0.21 -15.65
C VAL A 56 18.08 -1.34 -15.94
N LEU A 57 18.27 -2.19 -14.93
CA LEU A 57 18.98 -3.45 -15.05
C LEU A 57 17.93 -4.55 -15.18
N TRP A 58 17.82 -5.16 -16.37
CA TRP A 58 16.75 -6.12 -16.67
C TRP A 58 16.93 -7.51 -16.04
N GLY A 59 18.08 -7.75 -15.41
CA GLY A 59 18.35 -8.96 -14.63
C GLY A 59 18.82 -10.17 -15.43
N ASP A 60 18.86 -10.10 -16.77
CA ASP A 60 19.38 -11.16 -17.65
C ASP A 60 20.76 -10.85 -18.26
N GLY A 61 21.31 -9.66 -17.99
CA GLY A 61 22.60 -9.19 -18.50
C GLY A 61 22.62 -8.75 -19.96
N SER A 62 21.49 -8.82 -20.67
CA SER A 62 21.43 -8.50 -22.11
C SER A 62 21.34 -7.00 -22.41
N LYS A 63 20.83 -6.22 -21.45
CA LYS A 63 20.51 -4.80 -21.63
C LYS A 63 20.64 -4.03 -20.32
N THR A 64 21.23 -2.85 -20.39
CA THR A 64 21.10 -1.79 -19.38
C THR A 64 20.50 -0.58 -20.06
N GLU A 65 19.31 -0.19 -19.63
CA GLU A 65 18.65 1.01 -20.14
C GLU A 65 19.21 2.25 -19.46
N ARG A 66 19.42 3.33 -20.21
CA ARG A 66 19.76 4.66 -19.68
C ARG A 66 18.97 5.73 -20.43
N GLU A 67 17.84 6.11 -19.86
CA GLU A 67 16.93 7.09 -20.46
C GLU A 67 17.03 8.45 -19.78
N TYR A 68 16.95 9.51 -20.60
CA TYR A 68 16.87 10.89 -20.15
C TYR A 68 15.49 11.44 -20.52
N GLY A 69 14.65 11.70 -19.52
CA GLY A 69 13.36 12.33 -19.75
C GLY A 69 12.60 12.51 -18.45
N THR A 70 12.01 13.69 -18.25
CA THR A 70 11.21 14.01 -17.04
C THR A 70 9.73 13.66 -17.19
N ASP A 71 9.33 13.21 -18.38
CA ASP A 71 7.93 13.00 -18.75
C ASP A 71 7.50 11.53 -18.68
N ARG A 72 6.22 11.30 -18.96
CA ARG A 72 5.57 9.99 -19.06
C ARG A 72 6.30 9.13 -20.11
N GLN A 73 7.07 8.12 -19.69
CA GLN A 73 7.83 7.26 -20.60
C GLN A 73 7.65 5.76 -20.31
N PHE A 74 7.85 4.96 -21.34
CA PHE A 74 7.89 3.52 -21.23
C PHE A 74 9.30 3.01 -21.52
N VAL A 75 9.71 1.99 -20.78
CA VAL A 75 10.85 1.14 -21.11
C VAL A 75 10.37 -0.29 -21.22
N ASP A 76 10.97 -1.04 -22.11
CA ASP A 76 10.61 -2.44 -22.31
C ASP A 76 11.77 -3.33 -22.67
N HIS A 77 11.52 -4.63 -22.50
CA HIS A 77 12.50 -5.68 -22.73
C HIS A 77 11.82 -6.98 -23.16
N THR A 78 12.50 -7.73 -24.03
CA THR A 78 12.10 -9.08 -24.42
C THR A 78 13.17 -10.07 -23.96
N TYR A 79 12.80 -10.96 -23.06
CA TYR A 79 13.68 -11.98 -22.51
C TYR A 79 13.88 -13.13 -23.51
N ALA A 80 15.09 -13.69 -23.57
CA ALA A 80 15.38 -14.80 -24.49
C ALA A 80 14.78 -16.16 -24.05
N LYS A 81 14.41 -16.30 -22.76
CA LYS A 81 13.90 -17.55 -22.18
C LYS A 81 12.89 -17.28 -21.08
N TYR A 82 12.05 -18.26 -20.79
CA TYR A 82 11.22 -18.24 -19.59
C TYR A 82 12.10 -18.35 -18.34
N GLY A 83 11.66 -17.72 -17.26
CA GLY A 83 12.43 -17.69 -16.02
C GLY A 83 12.04 -16.52 -15.12
N ARG A 84 12.65 -16.51 -13.93
CA ARG A 84 12.52 -15.42 -12.96
C ARG A 84 13.64 -14.42 -13.17
N TYR A 85 13.28 -13.15 -13.18
CA TYR A 85 14.20 -12.05 -13.37
C TYR A 85 14.01 -11.02 -12.27
N ARG A 86 15.14 -10.49 -11.80
CA ARG A 86 15.21 -9.39 -10.85
C ARG A 86 15.58 -8.14 -11.62
N ILE A 87 14.58 -7.30 -11.85
CA ILE A 87 14.78 -5.98 -12.44
C ILE A 87 15.15 -5.01 -11.34
N VAL A 88 16.15 -4.17 -11.57
CA VAL A 88 16.54 -3.09 -10.65
C VAL A 88 16.43 -1.77 -11.38
N VAL A 89 15.68 -0.84 -10.80
CA VAL A 89 15.41 0.49 -11.35
C VAL A 89 16.03 1.56 -10.44
N PHE A 90 16.70 2.52 -11.04
CA PHE A 90 17.18 3.73 -10.37
C PHE A 90 16.66 4.97 -11.08
N GLY A 91 16.43 6.05 -10.32
CA GLY A 91 16.04 7.33 -10.89
C GLY A 91 14.57 7.43 -11.29
N ALA A 92 13.71 6.50 -10.87
CA ALA A 92 12.27 6.61 -11.07
C ALA A 92 11.61 7.32 -9.88
N LYS A 93 10.74 8.30 -10.19
CA LYS A 93 9.86 8.97 -9.22
C LYS A 93 8.58 8.17 -8.97
N THR A 94 8.04 7.56 -10.02
CA THR A 94 6.87 6.68 -9.98
C THR A 94 7.08 5.53 -10.97
N ILE A 95 6.44 4.40 -10.71
CA ILE A 95 6.50 3.20 -11.54
C ILE A 95 5.09 2.59 -11.62
N GLY A 96 4.77 1.98 -12.77
CA GLY A 96 3.53 1.25 -13.00
C GLY A 96 3.63 0.31 -14.19
N LEU A 97 2.59 -0.51 -14.39
CA LEU A 97 2.40 -1.28 -15.62
C LEU A 97 1.70 -0.46 -16.72
N ARG A 98 1.07 0.65 -16.31
CA ARG A 98 0.38 1.62 -17.16
C ARG A 98 0.36 2.98 -16.47
N PHE A 99 -0.14 3.98 -17.17
CA PHE A 99 -0.27 5.32 -16.62
C PHE A 99 -1.68 5.66 -16.12
N LEU A 100 -2.71 5.06 -16.72
CA LEU A 100 -4.11 5.33 -16.42
C LEU A 100 -4.96 4.06 -16.51
N ASP A 101 -6.09 4.05 -15.81
CA ASP A 101 -7.12 3.01 -15.92
C ASP A 101 -7.71 2.96 -17.34
N GLY A 102 -8.02 1.77 -17.84
CA GLY A 102 -8.59 1.54 -19.17
C GLY A 102 -7.58 1.42 -20.33
N GLU A 103 -6.31 1.78 -20.11
CA GLU A 103 -5.24 1.52 -21.08
C GLU A 103 -5.06 0.01 -21.31
N ALA A 104 -4.82 -0.39 -22.56
CA ALA A 104 -4.71 -1.79 -22.95
C ALA A 104 -3.64 -2.51 -22.11
N GLN A 105 -4.04 -3.62 -21.50
CA GLN A 105 -3.14 -4.47 -20.72
C GLN A 105 -2.48 -5.48 -21.65
N TYR A 106 -1.16 -5.44 -21.76
CA TYR A 106 -0.41 -6.64 -22.15
C TYR A 106 -0.58 -7.63 -20.99
N ALA A 107 -0.98 -8.87 -21.28
CA ALA A 107 -1.36 -9.86 -20.27
C ALA A 107 -0.19 -10.17 -19.30
N TYR A 108 -0.08 -9.41 -18.20
CA TYR A 108 0.83 -9.71 -17.09
C TYR A 108 0.18 -10.67 -16.08
N ASP A 109 -0.82 -11.43 -16.53
CA ASP A 109 -1.66 -12.31 -15.74
C ASP A 109 -0.91 -13.51 -15.11
N ALA A 110 0.40 -13.66 -15.31
CA ALA A 110 1.18 -14.77 -14.73
C ALA A 110 2.61 -14.48 -14.19
N ALA A 111 3.09 -13.24 -14.09
CA ALA A 111 4.46 -12.96 -13.60
C ALA A 111 4.45 -12.70 -12.10
N VAL A 112 5.12 -13.50 -11.25
CA VAL A 112 5.35 -13.12 -9.83
C VAL A 112 5.89 -11.70 -9.82
N LEU A 113 5.04 -10.75 -9.40
CA LEU A 113 5.37 -9.34 -9.31
C LEU A 113 5.58 -9.06 -7.84
N SER A 114 6.78 -8.67 -7.46
CA SER A 114 7.03 -8.14 -6.12
C SER A 114 7.80 -6.85 -6.29
N PHE A 115 7.37 -5.82 -5.57
CA PHE A 115 7.90 -4.48 -5.68
C PHE A 115 8.47 -4.05 -4.34
N VAL A 116 9.75 -3.69 -4.32
CA VAL A 116 10.42 -3.19 -3.11
C VAL A 116 11.32 -2.01 -3.48
N ASP A 117 10.99 -0.82 -2.98
CA ASP A 117 11.79 0.38 -3.17
C ASP A 117 12.79 0.59 -2.03
N HIS A 118 14.03 0.11 -2.20
CA HIS A 118 15.10 0.29 -1.21
C HIS A 118 15.76 1.66 -1.28
N CYS A 119 15.64 2.38 -2.39
CA CYS A 119 16.24 3.70 -2.54
C CYS A 119 15.32 4.84 -2.06
N GLY A 120 14.04 4.54 -1.80
CA GLY A 120 13.06 5.53 -1.37
C GLY A 120 12.81 6.62 -2.43
N GLN A 121 13.05 6.32 -3.70
CA GLN A 121 12.84 7.28 -4.79
C GLN A 121 11.39 7.29 -5.28
N ILE A 122 10.63 6.24 -4.98
CA ILE A 122 9.25 6.11 -5.38
C ILE A 122 8.38 6.94 -4.45
N THR A 123 7.85 8.04 -5.01
CA THR A 123 7.04 9.02 -4.27
C THR A 123 5.55 8.92 -4.58
N GLY A 124 5.15 8.08 -5.53
CA GLY A 124 3.74 7.80 -5.81
C GLY A 124 3.52 6.86 -6.97
N SER A 125 2.26 6.65 -7.29
CA SER A 125 1.80 5.78 -8.38
C SER A 125 0.49 6.31 -8.96
N THR A 126 0.37 6.29 -10.29
CA THR A 126 -0.77 6.88 -11.00
C THR A 126 -2.02 6.01 -10.92
N SER A 127 -3.17 6.58 -11.27
CA SER A 127 -4.44 5.85 -11.25
C SER A 127 -4.37 4.59 -12.11
N GLY A 128 -4.73 3.45 -11.53
CA GLY A 128 -4.69 2.15 -12.17
C GLY A 128 -3.30 1.65 -12.58
N ALA A 129 -2.20 2.21 -12.07
CA ALA A 129 -0.85 1.84 -12.46
C ALA A 129 -0.56 0.34 -12.27
N PHE A 130 -1.11 -0.27 -11.22
CA PHE A 130 -1.01 -1.71 -10.95
C PHE A 130 -2.36 -2.45 -11.04
N LYS A 131 -3.40 -1.85 -11.63
CA LYS A 131 -4.74 -2.44 -11.62
C LYS A 131 -4.72 -3.79 -12.33
N LYS A 132 -5.32 -4.81 -11.69
CA LYS A 132 -5.30 -6.21 -12.14
C LYS A 132 -3.88 -6.77 -12.32
N ALA A 133 -2.89 -6.30 -11.56
CA ALA A 133 -1.62 -7.00 -11.43
C ALA A 133 -1.83 -8.24 -10.53
N VAL A 134 -2.50 -9.27 -11.08
CA VAL A 134 -2.98 -10.46 -10.36
C VAL A 134 -1.88 -11.33 -9.75
N ASN A 135 -0.62 -11.00 -10.02
CA ASN A 135 0.55 -11.66 -9.43
C ASN A 135 1.42 -10.75 -8.58
N LEU A 136 0.99 -9.49 -8.37
CA LEU A 136 1.63 -8.63 -7.38
C LEU A 136 1.42 -9.24 -6.01
N GLU A 137 2.48 -9.62 -5.30
CA GLU A 137 2.39 -10.19 -3.96
C GLU A 137 2.72 -9.20 -2.84
N ARG A 138 3.66 -8.28 -3.10
CA ARG A 138 4.11 -7.27 -2.14
C ARG A 138 4.37 -5.95 -2.84
N TYR A 139 3.99 -4.87 -2.16
CA TYR A 139 4.30 -3.50 -2.55
C TYR A 139 4.87 -2.73 -1.37
N ILE A 140 6.18 -2.45 -1.41
CA ILE A 140 6.90 -1.73 -0.36
C ILE A 140 7.49 -0.47 -0.98
N ALA A 141 7.01 0.69 -0.53
CA ALA A 141 7.43 2.01 -1.02
C ALA A 141 7.51 3.02 0.14
N PRO A 142 8.66 3.12 0.83
CA PRO A 142 8.78 3.86 2.10
C PRO A 142 8.65 5.38 1.93
N ASN A 143 8.81 5.94 0.74
CA ASN A 143 8.60 7.38 0.49
C ASN A 143 7.38 7.66 -0.39
N CYS A 144 6.56 6.65 -0.67
CA CYS A 144 5.36 6.83 -1.47
C CYS A 144 4.36 7.73 -0.70
N ALA A 145 3.99 8.83 -1.35
CA ALA A 145 3.20 9.91 -0.77
C ALA A 145 1.74 9.92 -1.23
N TRP A 146 1.43 9.25 -2.34
CA TRP A 146 0.10 9.21 -2.94
C TRP A 146 -0.03 8.02 -3.90
N GLN A 147 -1.23 7.47 -4.00
CA GLN A 147 -1.53 6.34 -4.90
C GLN A 147 -2.88 6.55 -5.57
N GLY A 148 -2.88 6.67 -6.89
CA GLY A 148 -4.06 7.06 -7.66
C GLY A 148 -5.28 6.15 -7.50
N GLN A 149 -6.39 6.58 -8.10
CA GLN A 149 -7.65 5.83 -8.08
C GLN A 149 -7.45 4.43 -8.63
N ARG A 150 -8.00 3.43 -7.92
CA ARG A 150 -7.96 2.00 -8.31
C ARG A 150 -6.57 1.46 -8.64
N ASP A 151 -5.51 2.04 -8.09
CA ASP A 151 -4.14 1.69 -8.45
C ASP A 151 -3.85 0.19 -8.32
N PHE A 152 -4.20 -0.43 -7.21
CA PHE A 152 -4.03 -1.87 -6.97
C PHE A 152 -5.33 -2.65 -7.07
N ALA A 153 -6.40 -2.06 -7.62
CA ALA A 153 -7.69 -2.74 -7.65
C ALA A 153 -7.57 -4.10 -8.39
N TYR A 154 -8.15 -5.14 -7.81
CA TYR A 154 -8.12 -6.53 -8.30
C TYR A 154 -6.72 -7.18 -8.34
N CYS A 155 -5.76 -6.71 -7.53
CA CYS A 155 -4.50 -7.43 -7.29
C CYS A 155 -4.75 -8.61 -6.33
N THR A 156 -5.31 -9.69 -6.85
CA THR A 156 -5.83 -10.82 -6.04
C THR A 156 -4.76 -11.65 -5.33
N LYS A 157 -3.47 -11.47 -5.61
CA LYS A 157 -2.36 -12.09 -4.87
C LYS A 157 -1.59 -11.12 -3.96
N LEU A 158 -1.96 -9.84 -3.90
CA LEU A 158 -1.28 -8.84 -3.07
C LEU A 158 -1.54 -9.17 -1.61
N LYS A 159 -0.50 -9.53 -0.85
CA LYS A 159 -0.58 -9.96 0.56
C LYS A 159 -0.18 -8.86 1.54
N GLU A 160 0.81 -8.06 1.17
CA GLU A 160 1.38 -7.03 2.04
C GLU A 160 1.62 -5.74 1.29
N VAL A 161 1.23 -4.64 1.93
CA VAL A 161 1.55 -3.29 1.51
C VAL A 161 2.19 -2.53 2.65
N VAL A 162 3.36 -1.95 2.40
CA VAL A 162 4.04 -1.06 3.33
C VAL A 162 4.39 0.24 2.63
N ILE A 163 3.78 1.32 3.10
CA ILE A 163 4.02 2.69 2.63
C ILE A 163 4.60 3.49 3.78
N GLY A 164 5.48 4.46 3.54
CA GLY A 164 5.89 5.35 4.64
C GLY A 164 4.85 6.43 4.88
N ARG A 165 4.60 7.32 3.92
CA ARG A 165 3.74 8.50 4.14
C ARG A 165 2.60 8.58 3.15
N ASN A 166 1.63 7.68 3.21
CA ASN A 166 0.52 7.75 2.27
C ASN A 166 -0.41 8.95 2.58
N GLY A 167 -0.18 10.09 1.95
CA GLY A 167 -0.99 11.29 2.14
C GLY A 167 -2.42 11.11 1.63
N ILE A 168 -2.65 10.24 0.62
CA ILE A 168 -3.96 10.05 0.00
C ILE A 168 -4.12 8.62 -0.54
N CYS A 169 -5.11 7.87 -0.01
CA CYS A 169 -5.66 6.66 -0.62
C CYS A 169 -6.92 7.04 -1.43
N TYR A 170 -6.81 7.11 -2.75
CA TYR A 170 -7.93 7.46 -3.63
C TYR A 170 -8.98 6.33 -3.74
N ASP A 171 -10.10 6.62 -4.43
CA ASP A 171 -11.22 5.69 -4.53
C ASP A 171 -10.76 4.31 -5.02
N GLY A 172 -11.08 3.28 -4.23
CA GLY A 172 -10.83 1.90 -4.57
C GLY A 172 -9.36 1.52 -4.75
N THR A 173 -8.39 2.24 -4.18
CA THR A 173 -6.94 1.97 -4.37
C THR A 173 -6.59 0.48 -4.18
N TYR A 174 -7.18 -0.22 -3.21
CA TYR A 174 -6.97 -1.66 -2.97
C TYR A 174 -8.24 -2.51 -3.16
N GLN A 175 -9.23 -2.00 -3.91
CA GLN A 175 -10.51 -2.68 -4.09
C GLN A 175 -10.31 -4.12 -4.61
N TYR A 176 -10.92 -5.11 -3.96
CA TYR A 176 -10.85 -6.53 -4.29
C TYR A 176 -9.42 -7.12 -4.31
N CYS A 177 -8.49 -6.59 -3.52
CA CYS A 177 -7.23 -7.27 -3.19
C CYS A 177 -7.50 -8.40 -2.19
N SER A 178 -8.13 -9.49 -2.65
CA SER A 178 -8.66 -10.54 -1.80
C SER A 178 -7.61 -11.30 -0.97
N ALA A 179 -6.34 -11.28 -1.37
CA ALA A 179 -5.24 -11.86 -0.61
C ALA A 179 -4.57 -10.91 0.39
N LEU A 180 -4.95 -9.63 0.44
CA LEU A 180 -4.29 -8.63 1.28
C LEU A 180 -4.53 -8.98 2.73
N GLU A 181 -3.48 -9.26 3.49
CA GLU A 181 -3.54 -9.66 4.90
C GLU A 181 -3.18 -8.49 5.83
N LYS A 182 -2.23 -7.66 5.39
CA LYS A 182 -1.67 -6.54 6.16
C LYS A 182 -1.44 -5.32 5.28
N TYR A 183 -1.86 -4.16 5.79
CA TYR A 183 -1.49 -2.86 5.24
C TYR A 183 -0.91 -1.99 6.35
N THR A 184 0.21 -1.34 6.09
CA THR A 184 0.92 -0.51 7.05
C THR A 184 1.36 0.81 6.42
N THR A 185 1.07 1.91 7.10
CA THR A 185 1.58 3.24 6.73
C THR A 185 1.79 4.13 7.96
N GLU A 186 2.82 4.99 7.94
CA GLU A 186 3.10 5.96 9.02
C GLU A 186 2.20 7.20 8.95
N SER A 187 1.52 7.40 7.83
CA SER A 187 0.44 8.38 7.68
C SER A 187 -0.54 7.88 6.63
N THR A 188 -1.83 8.02 6.89
CA THR A 188 -2.90 7.72 5.94
C THR A 188 -3.77 8.96 5.85
N GLY A 189 -3.32 10.00 5.16
CA GLY A 189 -3.98 11.31 5.21
C GLY A 189 -5.47 11.22 4.89
N THR A 190 -5.85 11.24 3.62
CA THR A 190 -7.26 11.09 3.22
C THR A 190 -7.52 9.72 2.59
N CYS A 191 -8.42 8.93 3.18
CA CYS A 191 -9.01 7.76 2.52
C CYS A 191 -10.33 8.16 1.84
N TRP A 192 -10.40 7.93 0.54
CA TRP A 192 -11.63 8.07 -0.25
C TRP A 192 -12.47 6.80 -0.17
N SER A 193 -13.46 6.58 -1.05
CA SER A 193 -14.40 5.46 -0.88
C SER A 193 -13.86 4.13 -1.41
N TYR A 194 -14.32 3.03 -0.82
CA TYR A 194 -14.05 1.66 -1.27
C TYR A 194 -12.58 1.22 -1.19
N VAL A 195 -11.73 1.92 -0.42
CA VAL A 195 -10.27 1.73 -0.48
C VAL A 195 -9.87 0.26 -0.28
N TRP A 196 -10.43 -0.42 0.72
CA TRP A 196 -10.18 -1.84 1.01
C TRP A 196 -11.43 -2.71 0.84
N GLN A 197 -12.39 -2.28 0.02
CA GLN A 197 -13.61 -3.04 -0.22
C GLN A 197 -13.25 -4.41 -0.81
N GLY A 198 -13.80 -5.49 -0.26
CA GLY A 198 -13.58 -6.85 -0.76
C GLY A 198 -12.20 -7.44 -0.47
N CYS A 199 -11.40 -6.83 0.41
CA CYS A 199 -10.14 -7.38 0.89
C CYS A 199 -10.40 -8.52 1.89
N THR A 200 -10.86 -9.67 1.41
CA THR A 200 -11.42 -10.72 2.27
C THR A 200 -10.45 -11.34 3.26
N LYS A 201 -9.13 -11.28 3.05
CA LYS A 201 -8.12 -11.77 3.99
C LYS A 201 -7.53 -10.70 4.92
N LEU A 202 -7.95 -9.44 4.79
CA LEU A 202 -7.36 -8.35 5.54
C LEU A 202 -7.68 -8.52 7.01
N ARG A 203 -6.66 -8.65 7.86
CA ARG A 203 -6.79 -8.84 9.31
C ARG A 203 -6.36 -7.62 10.09
N GLU A 204 -5.30 -6.96 9.62
CA GLU A 204 -4.64 -5.86 10.32
C GLU A 204 -4.44 -4.64 9.42
N LEU A 205 -4.89 -3.48 9.92
CA LEU A 205 -4.58 -2.17 9.36
C LEU A 205 -3.80 -1.34 10.36
N ARG A 206 -2.58 -0.95 10.00
CA ARG A 206 -1.78 -0.01 10.78
C ARG A 206 -1.75 1.31 10.07
N LEU A 207 -2.52 2.26 10.60
CA LEU A 207 -2.71 3.57 10.04
C LEU A 207 -2.05 4.58 10.98
N GLY A 208 -1.25 5.46 10.39
CA GLY A 208 -0.68 6.59 11.12
C GLY A 208 -1.69 7.69 11.38
N SER A 209 -1.34 8.93 11.04
CA SER A 209 -2.31 10.02 11.06
C SER A 209 -3.41 9.83 10.03
N VAL A 210 -4.67 9.83 10.48
CA VAL A 210 -5.85 9.73 9.61
C VAL A 210 -6.67 11.02 9.65
N TYR A 211 -6.86 11.64 8.48
CA TYR A 211 -7.73 12.81 8.31
C TYR A 211 -9.16 12.44 7.93
N GLN A 212 -9.40 11.35 7.20
CA GLN A 212 -10.77 10.85 6.95
C GLN A 212 -10.83 9.38 6.52
N PHE A 213 -11.95 8.73 6.83
CA PHE A 213 -12.44 7.53 6.14
C PHE A 213 -13.73 7.88 5.40
N ALA A 214 -13.88 7.44 4.16
CA ALA A 214 -15.09 7.68 3.40
C ALA A 214 -16.05 6.48 3.53
N THR A 215 -16.98 6.36 2.59
CA THR A 215 -18.01 5.31 2.64
C THR A 215 -17.48 3.97 2.11
N ARG A 216 -17.88 2.87 2.75
CA ARG A 216 -17.75 1.48 2.26
C ARG A 216 -16.31 0.97 2.10
N ASP A 217 -15.36 1.58 2.81
CA ASP A 217 -13.94 1.17 2.78
C ASP A 217 -13.72 -0.27 3.21
N PHE A 218 -14.60 -0.82 4.06
CA PHE A 218 -14.51 -2.20 4.55
C PHE A 218 -15.69 -3.07 4.15
N ASP A 219 -16.53 -2.62 3.18
CA ASP A 219 -17.58 -3.46 2.61
C ASP A 219 -16.97 -4.78 2.11
N ASN A 220 -17.57 -5.92 2.48
CA ASN A 220 -17.06 -7.26 2.13
C ASN A 220 -15.64 -7.56 2.64
N THR A 221 -15.27 -7.01 3.82
CA THR A 221 -13.98 -7.27 4.48
C THR A 221 -14.19 -8.02 5.82
N PRO A 222 -14.70 -9.27 5.79
CA PRO A 222 -15.24 -9.96 6.97
C PRO A 222 -14.17 -10.36 8.01
N ASN A 223 -12.91 -10.49 7.60
CA ASN A 223 -11.81 -10.94 8.47
C ASN A 223 -11.03 -9.81 9.13
N LEU A 224 -11.44 -8.55 8.95
CA LEU A 224 -10.78 -7.39 9.56
C LEU A 224 -10.98 -7.43 11.08
N MET A 225 -9.88 -7.58 11.81
CA MET A 225 -9.89 -7.76 13.27
C MET A 225 -9.39 -6.52 13.99
N ASP A 226 -8.35 -5.88 13.48
CA ASP A 226 -7.68 -4.79 14.19
C ASP A 226 -7.28 -3.65 13.25
N ILE A 227 -7.57 -2.44 13.70
CA ILE A 227 -7.19 -1.18 13.07
C ILE A 227 -6.48 -0.34 14.13
N TRP A 228 -5.21 -0.02 13.92
CA TRP A 228 -4.44 0.90 14.76
C TRP A 228 -4.43 2.28 14.13
N ILE A 229 -4.76 3.31 14.91
CA ILE A 229 -4.76 4.72 14.51
C ILE A 229 -3.88 5.49 15.49
N SER A 230 -2.70 5.89 15.06
CA SER A 230 -1.66 6.36 15.99
C SER A 230 -1.85 7.80 16.51
N ASP A 231 -2.85 8.53 16.02
CA ASP A 231 -3.01 9.97 16.31
C ASP A 231 -4.42 10.36 16.79
N LYS A 232 -5.25 9.39 17.19
CA LYS A 232 -6.62 9.62 17.67
C LYS A 232 -6.90 8.92 18.99
N THR A 233 -7.64 9.58 19.87
CA THR A 233 -8.28 8.95 21.03
C THR A 233 -9.52 8.14 20.60
N ILE A 234 -9.99 7.22 21.44
CA ILE A 234 -11.20 6.43 21.14
C ILE A 234 -12.44 7.31 20.98
N ASP A 235 -12.52 8.45 21.67
CA ASP A 235 -13.65 9.38 21.55
C ASP A 235 -13.59 10.15 20.22
N GLN A 236 -12.39 10.49 19.74
CA GLN A 236 -12.22 11.05 18.38
C GLN A 236 -12.57 10.03 17.29
N ILE A 237 -12.27 8.74 17.50
CA ILE A 237 -12.65 7.68 16.56
C ILE A 237 -14.19 7.57 16.49
N ARG A 238 -14.88 7.60 17.65
CA ARG A 238 -16.35 7.49 17.76
C ARG A 238 -17.14 8.64 17.18
N GLN A 239 -16.68 9.86 17.42
CA GLN A 239 -17.49 11.05 17.20
C GLN A 239 -17.76 11.34 15.72
N VAL A 240 -16.97 10.76 14.80
CA VAL A 240 -17.18 10.64 13.33
C VAL A 240 -15.78 10.37 12.72
N ALA A 241 -15.67 9.46 11.74
CA ALA A 241 -14.45 9.40 10.92
C ALA A 241 -14.16 10.82 10.43
N PRO A 242 -12.94 11.34 10.62
CA PRO A 242 -12.71 12.76 10.49
C PRO A 242 -13.14 13.24 9.08
N SER A 243 -13.82 14.39 9.00
CA SER A 243 -14.52 14.92 7.81
C SER A 243 -15.97 14.41 7.52
N GLY A 244 -16.91 14.81 8.37
CA GLY A 244 -17.90 15.87 8.05
C GLY A 244 -18.85 15.79 6.83
N ASN A 245 -18.72 14.85 5.90
CA ASN A 245 -19.63 14.68 4.75
C ASN A 245 -20.41 13.38 4.85
N ILE A 246 -21.08 13.20 5.98
CA ILE A 246 -22.29 12.39 6.01
C ILE A 246 -23.40 13.28 5.42
N VAL A 247 -23.51 13.34 4.09
CA VAL A 247 -24.73 13.91 3.46
C VAL A 247 -25.90 13.19 4.12
N ALA A 248 -26.89 13.93 4.63
CA ALA A 248 -27.92 13.51 5.57
C ALA A 248 -28.83 12.31 5.15
N GLY A 249 -28.47 11.55 4.11
CA GLY A 249 -29.05 10.25 3.74
C GLY A 249 -28.10 9.05 3.85
N TYR A 250 -26.81 9.23 4.19
CA TYR A 250 -25.85 8.14 4.42
C TYR A 250 -25.73 7.86 5.91
N SER A 251 -26.73 7.23 6.52
CA SER A 251 -26.77 6.91 7.96
C SER A 251 -25.74 5.84 8.40
N ALA A 252 -24.45 6.06 8.14
CA ALA A 252 -23.37 5.17 8.56
C ALA A 252 -23.08 5.39 10.05
N ARG A 253 -23.85 4.69 10.89
CA ARG A 253 -23.42 4.39 12.25
C ARG A 253 -22.07 3.65 12.14
N PHE A 254 -21.11 4.12 12.92
CA PHE A 254 -19.87 3.47 13.30
C PHE A 254 -19.92 1.91 13.13
N PRO A 255 -19.06 1.26 12.30
CA PRO A 255 -18.14 1.80 11.29
C PRO A 255 -18.16 1.00 9.95
N TRP A 256 -18.51 1.68 8.86
CA TRP A 256 -17.87 1.52 7.53
C TRP A 256 -17.81 0.12 6.88
N GLY A 257 -18.74 -0.78 7.21
CA GLY A 257 -18.80 -2.12 6.61
C GLY A 257 -17.83 -3.14 7.23
N ALA A 258 -17.07 -2.76 8.27
CA ALA A 258 -16.19 -3.66 9.00
C ALA A 258 -17.00 -4.66 9.84
N ASN A 259 -16.40 -5.83 10.13
CA ASN A 259 -16.95 -6.80 11.07
C ASN A 259 -17.21 -6.12 12.44
N SER A 260 -18.36 -6.39 13.07
CA SER A 260 -18.73 -5.82 14.38
C SER A 260 -17.73 -6.12 15.50
N ASN A 261 -16.94 -7.20 15.34
CA ASN A 261 -15.87 -7.57 16.28
C ASN A 261 -14.55 -6.84 16.04
N CYS A 262 -14.41 -6.06 14.95
CA CYS A 262 -13.21 -5.31 14.64
C CYS A 262 -12.89 -4.31 15.76
N ARG A 263 -11.64 -4.24 16.17
CA ARG A 263 -11.13 -3.36 17.22
C ARG A 263 -10.39 -2.18 16.60
N PHE A 264 -10.70 -1.00 17.08
CA PHE A 264 -9.98 0.24 16.78
C PHE A 264 -9.13 0.59 18.00
N HIS A 265 -7.83 0.64 17.78
CA HIS A 265 -6.84 1.00 18.79
C HIS A 265 -6.49 2.47 18.60
N GLY A 266 -6.88 3.30 19.55
CA GLY A 266 -6.50 4.70 19.64
C GLY A 266 -5.31 4.91 20.58
N THR A 267 -4.96 6.17 20.82
CA THR A 267 -3.86 6.56 21.70
C THR A 267 -4.15 6.38 23.20
N ASP A 268 -5.43 6.28 23.57
CA ASP A 268 -5.91 6.23 24.97
C ASP A 268 -6.86 5.05 25.24
N GLY A 269 -6.96 4.07 24.33
CA GLY A 269 -7.81 2.92 24.54
C GLY A 269 -8.15 2.10 23.30
N ILE A 270 -9.10 1.18 23.49
CA ILE A 270 -9.60 0.28 22.44
C ILE A 270 -11.12 0.35 22.39
N VAL A 271 -11.67 0.53 21.19
CA VAL A 271 -13.12 0.55 20.92
C VAL A 271 -13.49 -0.45 19.83
N ARG A 272 -14.57 -1.22 20.01
CA ARG A 272 -15.09 -2.09 18.95
C ARG A 272 -15.82 -1.31 17.88
N ALA A 273 -15.98 -1.93 16.72
CA ALA A 273 -16.76 -1.40 15.63
C ALA A 273 -18.18 -0.99 16.06
N ASP A 274 -18.86 -1.79 16.88
CA ASP A 274 -20.19 -1.45 17.40
C ASP A 274 -20.24 -0.26 18.40
N GLY A 275 -19.08 0.35 18.71
CA GLY A 275 -18.94 1.47 19.63
C GLY A 275 -18.60 1.05 21.07
N THR A 276 -18.57 -0.23 21.41
CA THR A 276 -18.26 -0.72 22.76
C THR A 276 -16.83 -0.33 23.18
N VAL A 277 -16.65 0.35 24.33
CA VAL A 277 -15.31 0.53 24.92
C VAL A 277 -14.83 -0.84 25.41
N LEU A 278 -13.63 -1.26 25.03
CA LEU A 278 -12.98 -2.43 25.63
C LEU A 278 -12.01 -2.04 26.73
N GLU A 279 -11.25 -0.97 26.51
CA GLU A 279 -10.18 -0.55 27.40
C GLU A 279 -9.94 0.96 27.28
N ARG A 280 -9.49 1.59 28.37
CA ARG A 280 -8.92 2.94 28.40
C ARG A 280 -7.58 2.89 29.13
N PHE A 281 -6.60 3.63 28.61
CA PHE A 281 -5.25 3.75 29.15
C PHE A 281 -5.05 5.11 29.82
#